data_AF-A0A7J4KHK8-F1
#
_entry.id   AF-A0A7J4KHK8-F1
#
_cell.length_a   1.000
_cell.length_b   1.000
_cell.length_c   1.000
_cell.angle_alpha   90.00
_cell.angle_beta   90.00
_cell.angle_gamma   90.00
#
_symmetry.space_group_name_H-M   'P 1'
#
loop_
_entity.id
_entity.type
_entity.pdbx_description
1 polymer ?
#
loop_
_entity_poly.entity_id
_entity_poly.type
_entity_poly.pdbx_seq_one_letter_code
_entity_poly.pdbx_strand_id
1 'polypeptide(L)'
;MDEKAQLGTIAGILLLVFILIGAVSASIIITDTPMTSEEDLTNMTNEIVDELCSYLQIKQIVGKYQTIQGQQRINKIAILIKPFVSQNIDLTHMTLELNDGENYQILFFNGTAGSIRSQSLFEHHLWESLTNESYGLLSTIDNDNSIVDAHMINENTDMAFIIIKLPENKAMTQDTQLVVTIRPSPGIGRTVTIEAPLPIKNIVTLYE
;
A
#
# COMPACT_ATOMS: atom_id res chain seq x y z
N MET A 1 52.22 14.32 15.71
CA MET A 1 51.31 13.20 16.03
C MET A 1 50.47 12.97 14.80
N ASP A 2 50.50 11.76 14.27
CA ASP A 2 49.88 11.40 12.99
C ASP A 2 48.34 11.53 13.10
N GLU A 3 47.73 12.33 12.24
CA GLU A 3 46.29 12.65 12.24
C GLU A 3 45.44 11.36 12.18
N LYS A 4 45.96 10.32 11.53
CA LYS A 4 45.36 8.98 11.48
C LYS A 4 45.39 8.25 12.83
N ALA A 5 46.44 8.45 13.63
CA ALA A 5 46.55 7.87 14.97
C ALA A 5 45.61 8.58 15.97
N GLN A 6 45.39 9.90 15.80
CA GLN A 6 44.38 10.64 16.55
C GLN A 6 42.96 10.16 16.21
N LEU A 7 42.65 9.97 14.92
CA LEU A 7 41.34 9.45 14.50
C LEU A 7 41.07 8.04 15.04
N GLY A 8 42.06 7.15 15.01
CA GLY A 8 41.94 5.79 15.54
C GLY A 8 41.71 5.74 17.05
N THR A 9 42.35 6.66 17.79
CA THR A 9 42.16 6.75 19.25
C THR A 9 40.76 7.28 19.59
N ILE A 10 40.28 8.29 18.87
CA ILE A 10 38.92 8.84 19.05
C ILE A 10 37.86 7.78 18.70
N ALA A 11 38.04 7.03 17.62
CA ALA A 11 37.13 5.95 17.24
C ALA A 11 37.08 4.82 18.29
N GLY A 12 38.23 4.46 18.87
CA GLY A 12 38.29 3.45 19.95
C GLY A 12 37.56 3.88 21.22
N ILE A 13 37.69 5.16 21.60
CA ILE A 13 36.97 5.72 22.76
C ILE A 13 35.47 5.74 22.51
N LEU A 14 35.03 6.17 21.32
CA LEU A 14 33.61 6.16 20.93
C LEU A 14 33.03 4.74 20.96
N LEU A 15 33.75 3.75 20.45
CA LEU A 15 33.30 2.36 20.48
C LEU A 15 33.08 1.85 21.91
N LEU A 16 34.01 2.16 22.82
CA LEU A 16 33.87 1.80 24.23
C LEU A 16 32.65 2.45 24.89
N VAL A 17 32.39 3.73 24.57
CA VAL A 17 31.20 4.44 25.06
C VAL A 17 29.91 3.82 24.53
N PHE A 18 29.87 3.43 23.24
CA PHE A 18 28.71 2.74 22.68
C PHE A 18 28.45 1.38 23.33
N ILE A 19 29.50 0.61 23.63
CA ILE A 19 29.38 -0.68 24.32
C ILE A 19 28.83 -0.47 25.75
N LEU A 20 29.32 0.54 26.47
CA LEU A 20 28.84 0.88 27.82
C LEU A 20 27.38 1.30 27.83
N ILE A 21 26.97 2.17 26.90
CA ILE A 21 25.56 2.59 26.76
C ILE A 21 24.68 1.38 26.42
N GLY A 22 25.12 0.52 25.49
CA GLY A 22 24.40 -0.69 25.13
C GLY A 22 24.22 -1.64 26.32
N ALA A 23 25.25 -1.84 27.13
CA ALA A 23 25.20 -2.70 28.31
C ALA A 23 24.25 -2.16 29.40
N VAL A 24 24.27 -0.84 29.65
CA VAL A 24 23.36 -0.21 30.63
C VAL A 24 21.92 -0.27 30.15
N SER A 25 21.65 0.02 28.87
CA SER A 25 20.31 -0.08 28.28
C SER A 25 19.76 -1.51 28.32
N ALA A 26 20.59 -2.51 27.98
CA ALA A 26 20.20 -3.91 28.08
C ALA A 26 19.92 -4.32 29.54
N SER A 27 20.72 -3.83 30.50
CA SER A 27 20.50 -4.10 31.92
C SER A 27 19.18 -3.50 32.41
N ILE A 28 18.82 -2.28 31.99
CA ILE A 28 17.54 -1.67 32.38
C ILE A 28 16.37 -2.47 31.80
N ILE A 29 16.47 -2.91 30.54
CA ILE A 29 15.46 -3.79 29.91
C ILE A 29 15.31 -5.11 30.67
N ILE A 30 16.41 -5.70 31.15
CA ILE A 30 16.39 -6.98 31.87
C ILE A 30 15.94 -6.84 33.32
N THR A 31 16.20 -5.69 33.96
CA THR A 31 16.02 -5.53 35.42
C THR A 31 14.69 -4.86 35.78
N ASP A 32 14.07 -4.10 34.88
CA ASP A 32 12.93 -3.20 35.20
C ASP A 32 11.58 -3.61 34.58
N THR A 33 11.46 -4.80 33.96
CA THR A 33 10.16 -5.34 33.51
C THR A 33 9.68 -6.50 34.38
N PRO A 34 8.92 -6.24 35.46
CA PRO A 34 8.14 -7.28 36.12
C PRO A 34 6.85 -7.65 35.35
N MET A 35 6.70 -7.31 34.05
CA MET A 35 5.47 -7.51 33.26
C MET A 35 5.66 -7.68 31.74
N THR A 36 6.74 -8.28 31.26
CA THR A 36 6.78 -8.80 29.87
C THR A 36 7.20 -10.25 29.93
N SER A 37 6.23 -11.14 29.81
CA SER A 37 6.49 -12.56 29.64
C SER A 37 7.21 -12.81 28.32
N GLU A 38 7.90 -13.95 28.18
CA GLU A 38 8.45 -14.39 26.89
C GLU A 38 7.36 -14.46 25.79
N GLU A 39 6.12 -14.72 26.19
CA GLU A 39 4.93 -14.69 25.33
C GLU A 39 4.64 -13.27 24.82
N ASP A 40 4.69 -12.25 25.68
CA ASP A 40 4.48 -10.84 25.28
C ASP A 40 5.55 -10.38 24.27
N LEU A 41 6.81 -10.77 24.49
CA LEU A 41 7.92 -10.47 23.58
C LEU A 41 7.76 -11.17 22.22
N THR A 42 7.28 -12.42 22.24
CA THR A 42 7.01 -13.19 21.02
C THR A 42 5.86 -12.59 20.23
N ASN A 43 4.77 -12.20 20.90
CA ASN A 43 3.62 -11.53 20.29
C ASN A 43 4.03 -10.20 19.66
N MET A 44 4.77 -9.36 20.40
CA MET A 44 5.28 -8.09 19.88
C MET A 44 6.19 -8.30 18.66
N THR A 45 7.04 -9.32 18.68
CA THR A 45 7.91 -9.65 17.54
C THR A 45 7.09 -10.06 16.32
N ASN A 46 6.06 -10.91 16.51
CA ASN A 46 5.18 -11.33 15.43
C ASN A 46 4.39 -10.14 14.85
N GLU A 47 3.86 -9.25 15.70
CA GLU A 47 3.17 -8.04 15.26
C GLU A 47 4.08 -7.14 14.40
N ILE A 48 5.34 -6.96 14.80
CA ILE A 48 6.31 -6.17 14.02
C ILE A 48 6.61 -6.85 12.68
N VAL A 49 6.78 -8.18 12.68
CA VAL A 49 7.02 -8.94 11.45
C VAL A 49 5.81 -8.84 10.52
N ASP A 50 4.60 -8.99 11.04
CA ASP A 50 3.35 -8.86 10.28
C ASP A 50 3.20 -7.45 9.71
N GLU A 51 3.51 -6.40 10.48
CA GLU A 51 3.48 -5.01 10.01
C GLU A 51 4.45 -4.75 8.84
N LEU A 52 5.66 -5.30 8.91
CA LEU A 52 6.69 -5.14 7.86
C LEU A 52 6.40 -5.98 6.62
N CYS A 53 5.93 -7.21 6.81
CA CYS A 53 5.74 -8.17 5.74
C CYS A 53 4.39 -7.96 5.02
N SER A 54 3.41 -7.27 5.64
CA SER A 54 2.12 -6.87 5.03
C SER A 54 2.21 -5.73 4.03
N TYR A 55 3.42 -5.40 3.60
CA TYR A 55 3.66 -4.34 2.62
C TYR A 55 3.19 -4.73 1.21
N LEU A 56 2.30 -3.90 0.65
CA LEU A 56 1.80 -4.01 -0.73
C LEU A 56 2.60 -3.10 -1.67
N GLN A 57 3.19 -3.70 -2.69
CA GLN A 57 3.89 -2.99 -3.75
C GLN A 57 2.91 -2.53 -4.84
N ILE A 58 2.90 -1.23 -5.14
CA ILE A 58 2.27 -0.69 -6.34
C ILE A 58 3.20 -0.97 -7.53
N LYS A 59 2.67 -1.68 -8.53
CA LYS A 59 3.39 -2.04 -9.77
C LYS A 59 3.05 -1.15 -10.96
N GLN A 60 1.81 -0.68 -11.02
CA GLN A 60 1.34 0.16 -12.10
C GLN A 60 0.03 0.83 -11.69
N ILE A 61 -0.22 2.05 -12.17
CA ILE A 61 -1.53 2.68 -12.07
C ILE A 61 -1.98 3.07 -13.47
N VAL A 62 -3.21 2.69 -13.81
CA VAL A 62 -3.83 3.05 -15.10
C VAL A 62 -5.16 3.75 -14.88
N GLY A 63 -5.46 4.71 -15.74
CA GLY A 63 -6.70 5.47 -15.75
C GLY A 63 -7.42 5.32 -17.09
N LYS A 64 -8.76 5.42 -17.08
CA LYS A 64 -9.58 5.52 -18.29
C LYS A 64 -10.26 6.87 -18.36
N TYR A 65 -10.05 7.58 -19.47
CA TYR A 65 -10.79 8.78 -19.83
C TYR A 65 -12.21 8.43 -20.24
N GLN A 66 -13.15 9.25 -19.78
CA GLN A 66 -14.53 9.24 -20.22
C GLN A 66 -15.00 10.68 -20.48
N THR A 67 -15.92 10.83 -21.43
CA THR A 67 -16.57 12.11 -21.70
C THR A 67 -17.62 12.36 -20.62
N ILE A 68 -17.34 13.32 -19.73
CA ILE A 68 -18.25 13.76 -18.66
C ILE A 68 -18.55 15.23 -18.91
N GLN A 69 -19.83 15.56 -19.11
CA GLN A 69 -20.28 16.93 -19.39
C GLN A 69 -19.52 17.60 -20.58
N GLY A 70 -19.17 16.80 -21.60
CA GLY A 70 -18.45 17.27 -22.79
C GLY A 70 -16.93 17.42 -22.62
N GLN A 71 -16.37 17.09 -21.45
CA GLN A 71 -14.92 17.13 -21.18
C GLN A 71 -14.36 15.72 -20.97
N GLN A 72 -13.13 15.48 -21.43
CA GLN A 72 -12.41 14.24 -21.13
C GLN A 72 -11.91 14.28 -19.68
N ARG A 73 -12.35 13.33 -18.85
CA ARG A 73 -11.92 13.20 -17.46
C ARG A 73 -11.61 11.76 -17.11
N ILE A 74 -10.64 11.52 -16.23
CA ILE A 74 -10.36 10.19 -15.69
C ILE A 74 -11.28 9.96 -14.51
N ASN A 75 -12.17 8.98 -14.63
CA ASN A 75 -13.07 8.60 -13.54
C ASN A 75 -12.94 7.13 -13.12
N LYS A 76 -12.25 6.30 -13.89
CA LYS A 76 -11.91 4.93 -13.51
C LYS A 76 -10.40 4.82 -13.37
N ILE A 77 -9.93 4.44 -12.19
CA ILE A 77 -8.52 4.23 -11.86
C ILE A 77 -8.35 2.80 -11.36
N ALA A 78 -7.35 2.11 -11.87
CA ALA A 78 -6.98 0.77 -11.43
C ALA A 78 -5.50 0.74 -11.01
N ILE A 79 -5.25 0.25 -9.80
CA ILE A 79 -3.93 0.21 -9.18
C ILE A 79 -3.51 -1.24 -9.04
N LEU A 80 -2.49 -1.66 -9.80
CA LEU A 80 -1.95 -3.00 -9.72
C LEU A 80 -1.07 -3.12 -8.47
N ILE A 81 -1.48 -4.01 -7.58
CA ILE A 81 -0.75 -4.33 -6.35
C ILE A 81 -0.20 -5.77 -6.37
N LYS A 82 0.88 -5.97 -5.64
CA LYS A 82 1.52 -7.26 -5.38
C LYS A 82 2.08 -7.24 -3.96
N PRO A 83 1.96 -8.30 -3.16
CA PRO A 83 2.62 -8.36 -1.86
C PRO A 83 4.15 -8.40 -2.03
N PHE A 84 4.88 -7.88 -1.04
CA PHE A 84 6.34 -7.93 -1.05
C PHE A 84 6.89 -9.33 -0.76
N VAL A 85 6.27 -10.04 0.17
CA VAL A 85 6.60 -11.40 0.57
C VAL A 85 5.32 -12.23 0.70
N SER A 86 5.43 -13.57 0.65
CA SER A 86 4.27 -14.45 0.83
C SER A 86 3.84 -14.41 2.29
N GLN A 87 2.61 -13.96 2.53
CA GLN A 87 1.97 -13.93 3.83
C GLN A 87 0.50 -13.56 3.68
N ASN A 88 -0.30 -13.91 4.68
CA ASN A 88 -1.74 -13.63 4.67
C ASN A 88 -2.01 -12.14 4.92
N ILE A 89 -2.33 -11.39 3.87
CA ILE A 89 -2.79 -10.00 3.94
C ILE A 89 -4.30 -9.99 3.71
N ASP A 90 -5.06 -9.67 4.76
CA ASP A 90 -6.51 -9.45 4.65
C ASP A 90 -6.80 -8.10 3.98
N LEU A 91 -7.50 -8.13 2.84
CA LEU A 91 -7.87 -6.93 2.08
C LEU A 91 -9.22 -6.36 2.50
N THR A 92 -9.96 -7.03 3.38
CA THR A 92 -11.28 -6.61 3.87
C THR A 92 -11.19 -5.38 4.75
N HIS A 93 -10.13 -5.29 5.56
CA HIS A 93 -9.88 -4.17 6.47
C HIS A 93 -8.90 -3.13 5.91
N MET A 94 -8.41 -3.35 4.69
CA MET A 94 -7.58 -2.37 4.00
C MET A 94 -8.43 -1.12 3.72
N THR A 95 -7.79 0.05 3.80
CA THR A 95 -8.42 1.32 3.45
C THR A 95 -7.60 2.02 2.36
N LEU A 96 -8.30 2.81 1.56
CA LEU A 96 -7.69 3.60 0.51
C LEU A 96 -8.04 5.06 0.72
N GLU A 97 -7.03 5.91 0.80
CA GLU A 97 -7.21 7.35 1.02
C GLU A 97 -6.94 8.09 -0.28
N LEU A 98 -7.85 8.99 -0.65
CA LEU A 98 -7.77 9.85 -1.83
C LEU A 98 -7.72 11.30 -1.38
N ASN A 99 -6.77 12.06 -1.92
CA ASN A 99 -6.63 13.48 -1.65
C ASN A 99 -6.33 14.25 -2.93
N ASP A 100 -7.24 15.12 -3.35
CA ASP A 100 -7.11 15.96 -4.55
C ASP A 100 -6.59 17.39 -4.23
N GLY A 101 -6.22 17.64 -2.98
CA GLY A 101 -5.79 18.95 -2.46
C GLY A 101 -6.92 19.77 -1.84
N GLU A 102 -8.18 19.48 -2.17
CA GLU A 102 -9.37 20.15 -1.61
C GLU A 102 -10.19 19.22 -0.71
N ASN A 103 -10.27 17.95 -1.08
CA ASN A 103 -11.06 16.92 -0.43
C ASN A 103 -10.16 15.76 -0.01
N TYR A 104 -10.38 15.28 1.22
CA TYR A 104 -9.82 14.04 1.72
C TYR A 104 -10.93 13.00 1.84
N GLN A 105 -10.76 11.84 1.21
CA GLN A 105 -11.75 10.79 1.18
C GLN A 105 -11.14 9.44 1.52
N ILE A 106 -11.82 8.66 2.36
CA ILE A 106 -11.45 7.28 2.67
C ILE A 106 -12.44 6.37 1.96
N LEU A 107 -11.91 5.36 1.26
CA LEU A 107 -12.66 4.32 0.58
C LEU A 107 -12.46 2.99 1.31
N PHE A 108 -13.55 2.24 1.41
CA PHE A 108 -13.59 0.91 2.03
C PHE A 108 -13.82 -0.17 0.98
N PHE A 109 -13.42 -1.40 1.29
CA PHE A 109 -13.70 -2.51 0.40
C PHE A 109 -15.22 -2.70 0.24
N ASN A 110 -15.71 -2.82 -0.99
CA ASN A 110 -17.13 -3.04 -1.26
C ASN A 110 -17.60 -4.48 -0.95
N GLY A 111 -16.71 -5.36 -0.49
CA GLY A 111 -17.01 -6.77 -0.21
C GLY A 111 -17.07 -7.66 -1.44
N THR A 112 -16.66 -7.17 -2.62
CA THR A 112 -16.70 -7.93 -3.87
C THR A 112 -15.34 -7.93 -4.57
N ALA A 113 -14.81 -9.14 -4.80
CA ALA A 113 -13.67 -9.38 -5.66
C ALA A 113 -14.08 -10.17 -6.92
N GLY A 114 -13.29 -10.06 -7.98
CA GLY A 114 -13.51 -10.81 -9.22
C GLY A 114 -12.19 -11.12 -9.93
N SER A 115 -12.24 -11.98 -10.94
CA SER A 115 -11.06 -12.35 -11.74
C SER A 115 -11.14 -11.74 -13.14
N ILE A 116 -10.05 -11.15 -13.61
CA ILE A 116 -9.98 -10.50 -14.93
C ILE A 116 -9.94 -11.48 -16.12
N ARG A 117 -9.78 -12.79 -15.87
CA ARG A 117 -9.35 -13.83 -16.82
C ARG A 117 -9.96 -13.80 -18.24
N SER A 118 -11.17 -13.27 -18.42
CA SER A 118 -11.83 -13.19 -19.73
C SER A 118 -12.38 -11.80 -20.10
N GLN A 119 -12.28 -10.80 -19.23
CA GLN A 119 -12.85 -9.47 -19.43
C GLN A 119 -11.76 -8.41 -19.50
N SER A 120 -11.98 -7.36 -20.30
CA SER A 120 -11.11 -6.19 -20.29
C SER A 120 -11.25 -5.46 -18.95
N LEU A 121 -10.13 -4.99 -18.39
CA LEU A 121 -10.05 -4.33 -17.08
C LEU A 121 -11.18 -3.32 -16.86
N PHE A 122 -11.39 -2.40 -17.82
CA PHE A 122 -12.34 -1.30 -17.68
C PHE A 122 -13.78 -1.61 -18.12
N GLU A 123 -14.03 -2.81 -18.62
CA GLU A 123 -15.35 -3.32 -19.03
C GLU A 123 -15.91 -4.36 -18.04
N HIS A 124 -15.17 -4.67 -16.96
CA HIS A 124 -15.61 -5.62 -15.95
C HIS A 124 -16.86 -5.14 -15.19
N HIS A 125 -17.82 -6.02 -14.94
CA HIS A 125 -19.10 -5.66 -14.30
C HIS A 125 -18.95 -5.08 -12.87
N LEU A 126 -17.87 -5.41 -12.16
CA LEU A 126 -17.56 -4.82 -10.84
C LEU A 126 -17.48 -3.30 -10.83
N TRP A 127 -17.20 -2.64 -11.96
CA TRP A 127 -17.25 -1.17 -12.01
C TRP A 127 -18.64 -0.59 -11.72
N GLU A 128 -19.70 -1.39 -11.89
CA GLU A 128 -21.08 -1.01 -11.65
C GLU A 128 -21.49 -1.15 -10.18
N SER A 129 -20.79 -1.98 -9.40
CA SER A 129 -21.03 -2.16 -7.96
C SER A 129 -20.27 -1.18 -7.08
N LEU A 130 -19.38 -0.35 -7.65
CA LEU A 130 -18.63 0.66 -6.90
C LEU A 130 -19.48 1.91 -6.63
N THR A 131 -19.43 2.36 -5.38
CA THR A 131 -20.01 3.63 -4.93
C THR A 131 -18.91 4.67 -4.78
N ASN A 132 -19.27 5.90 -4.39
CA ASN A 132 -18.29 6.96 -4.19
C ASN A 132 -17.36 6.69 -3.01
N GLU A 133 -17.72 5.79 -2.08
CA GLU A 133 -16.99 5.51 -0.84
C GLU A 133 -16.37 4.11 -0.83
N SER A 134 -16.36 3.44 -1.98
CA SER A 134 -15.88 2.07 -2.05
C SER A 134 -14.87 1.82 -3.17
N TYR A 135 -14.02 0.82 -2.93
CA TYR A 135 -13.16 0.23 -3.93
C TYR A 135 -13.51 -1.26 -4.11
N GLY A 136 -13.13 -1.82 -5.25
CA GLY A 136 -13.25 -3.25 -5.54
C GLY A 136 -11.91 -3.88 -5.84
N LEU A 137 -11.88 -5.20 -5.92
CA LEU A 137 -10.68 -5.98 -6.23
C LEU A 137 -10.87 -6.79 -7.51
N LEU A 138 -9.88 -6.74 -8.39
CA LEU A 138 -9.80 -7.56 -9.59
C LEU A 138 -8.50 -8.35 -9.62
N SER A 139 -8.58 -9.62 -9.31
CA SER A 139 -7.46 -10.56 -9.39
C SER A 139 -6.98 -10.74 -10.84
N THR A 140 -5.66 -10.71 -11.03
CA THR A 140 -4.99 -10.96 -12.32
C THR A 140 -4.21 -12.26 -12.28
N ILE A 141 -3.38 -12.46 -11.25
CA ILE A 141 -2.65 -13.68 -10.94
C ILE A 141 -3.07 -14.08 -9.53
N ASP A 142 -3.68 -15.25 -9.42
CA ASP A 142 -4.18 -15.82 -8.18
C ASP A 142 -4.42 -17.30 -8.46
N ASN A 143 -3.52 -18.14 -7.95
CA ASN A 143 -3.50 -19.56 -8.30
C ASN A 143 -4.51 -20.35 -7.47
N ASP A 144 -4.74 -19.93 -6.23
CA ASP A 144 -5.60 -20.60 -5.25
C ASP A 144 -6.97 -19.93 -5.08
N ASN A 145 -7.22 -18.84 -5.81
CA ASN A 145 -8.41 -17.98 -5.74
C ASN A 145 -8.60 -17.28 -4.39
N SER A 146 -7.53 -17.12 -3.60
CA SER A 146 -7.58 -16.52 -2.26
C SER A 146 -8.10 -15.07 -2.27
N ILE A 147 -7.84 -14.31 -3.34
CA ILE A 147 -8.30 -12.92 -3.46
C ILE A 147 -9.80 -12.87 -3.73
N VAL A 148 -10.32 -13.80 -4.54
CA VAL A 148 -11.72 -13.81 -4.94
C VAL A 148 -12.61 -14.42 -3.86
N ASP A 149 -12.18 -15.53 -3.27
CA ASP A 149 -13.01 -16.32 -2.35
C ASP A 149 -12.84 -15.89 -0.89
N ALA A 150 -11.62 -15.49 -0.50
CA ALA A 150 -11.27 -15.14 0.89
C ALA A 150 -10.88 -13.67 1.07
N HIS A 151 -10.84 -12.87 0.00
CA HIS A 151 -10.39 -11.47 0.04
C HIS A 151 -9.00 -11.30 0.66
N MET A 152 -8.12 -12.26 0.42
CA MET A 152 -6.80 -12.33 1.01
C MET A 152 -5.75 -12.48 -0.10
N ILE A 153 -4.61 -11.85 0.08
CA ILE A 153 -3.39 -12.16 -0.69
C ILE A 153 -2.52 -13.03 0.20
N ASN A 154 -2.00 -14.14 -0.31
CA ASN A 154 -1.17 -15.06 0.49
C ASN A 154 0.14 -15.48 -0.19
N GLU A 155 0.21 -15.45 -1.52
CA GLU A 155 1.42 -15.78 -2.26
C GLU A 155 2.10 -14.53 -2.81
N ASN A 156 3.44 -14.50 -2.78
CA ASN A 156 4.17 -13.41 -3.38
C ASN A 156 3.94 -13.25 -4.89
N THR A 157 3.40 -14.27 -5.57
CA THR A 157 3.04 -14.24 -6.98
C THR A 157 1.73 -13.53 -7.26
N ASP A 158 0.86 -13.43 -6.26
CA ASP A 158 -0.48 -12.88 -6.39
C ASP A 158 -0.43 -11.43 -6.84
N MET A 159 -1.38 -11.08 -7.71
CA MET A 159 -1.54 -9.73 -8.21
C MET A 159 -3.02 -9.42 -8.35
N ALA A 160 -3.40 -8.22 -7.92
CA ALA A 160 -4.74 -7.70 -8.07
C ALA A 160 -4.72 -6.23 -8.45
N PHE A 161 -5.73 -5.80 -9.17
CA PHE A 161 -6.08 -4.39 -9.30
C PHE A 161 -7.01 -3.99 -8.17
N ILE A 162 -6.65 -2.94 -7.43
CA ILE A 162 -7.61 -2.14 -6.69
C ILE A 162 -8.30 -1.22 -7.70
N ILE A 163 -9.62 -1.33 -7.85
CA ILE A 163 -10.40 -0.50 -8.78
C ILE A 163 -11.19 0.56 -8.05
N ILE A 164 -11.13 1.79 -8.57
CA ILE A 164 -11.68 3.00 -7.95
C ILE A 164 -12.47 3.77 -8.99
N LYS A 165 -13.72 4.09 -8.66
CA LYS A 165 -14.58 4.95 -9.49
C LYS A 165 -14.74 6.31 -8.83
N LEU A 166 -14.16 7.34 -9.44
CA LEU A 166 -14.34 8.72 -8.99
C LEU A 166 -15.72 9.23 -9.44
N PRO A 167 -16.45 9.96 -8.59
CA PRO A 167 -17.68 10.62 -8.99
C PRO A 167 -17.40 11.72 -10.03
N GLU A 168 -18.39 12.09 -10.84
CA GLU A 168 -18.22 13.01 -11.96
C GLU A 168 -17.63 14.38 -11.59
N ASN A 169 -17.94 14.85 -10.38
CA ASN A 169 -17.45 16.12 -9.83
C ASN A 169 -16.02 16.04 -9.27
N LYS A 170 -15.48 14.84 -9.06
CA LYS A 170 -14.09 14.59 -8.61
C LYS A 170 -13.23 13.88 -9.66
N ALA A 171 -13.79 13.62 -10.84
CA ALA A 171 -13.05 12.99 -11.93
C ALA A 171 -11.90 13.89 -12.37
N MET A 172 -10.70 13.31 -12.52
CA MET A 172 -9.49 14.08 -12.79
C MET A 172 -9.56 14.71 -14.19
N THR A 173 -9.40 16.02 -14.25
CA THR A 173 -9.18 16.75 -15.50
C THR A 173 -7.69 16.76 -15.84
N GLN A 174 -7.34 17.14 -17.07
CA GLN A 174 -5.93 17.28 -17.48
C GLN A 174 -5.13 18.12 -16.47
N ASP A 175 -3.89 17.70 -16.18
CA ASP A 175 -2.93 18.37 -15.29
C ASP A 175 -3.41 18.48 -13.82
N THR A 176 -4.42 17.70 -13.44
CA THR A 176 -4.81 17.57 -12.02
C THR A 176 -4.08 16.41 -11.36
N GLN A 177 -3.77 16.61 -10.09
CA GLN A 177 -3.09 15.64 -9.26
C GLN A 177 -4.07 14.98 -8.30
N LEU A 178 -3.84 13.70 -8.05
CA LEU A 178 -4.53 12.93 -7.02
C LEU A 178 -3.48 12.20 -6.21
N VAL A 179 -3.51 12.37 -4.90
CA VAL A 179 -2.69 11.61 -3.96
C VAL A 179 -3.51 10.41 -3.51
N VAL A 180 -2.93 9.22 -3.65
CA VAL A 180 -3.56 7.95 -3.29
C VAL A 180 -2.70 7.26 -2.24
N THR A 181 -3.29 6.89 -1.11
CA THR A 181 -2.63 6.12 -0.05
C THR A 181 -3.33 4.78 0.14
N ILE A 182 -2.61 3.68 -0.02
CA ILE A 182 -3.10 2.33 0.30
C ILE A 182 -2.64 2.01 1.72
N ARG A 183 -3.57 1.67 2.62
CA ARG A 183 -3.26 1.26 4.01
C ARG A 183 -3.78 -0.15 4.28
N PRO A 184 -2.91 -1.18 4.26
CA PRO A 184 -3.28 -2.50 4.76
C PRO A 184 -3.48 -2.46 6.29
N SER A 185 -4.08 -3.52 6.85
CA SER A 185 -4.31 -3.66 8.28
C SER A 185 -4.10 -5.12 8.70
N PRO A 186 -2.98 -5.49 9.36
CA PRO A 186 -1.82 -4.64 9.70
C PRO A 186 -1.01 -4.24 8.46
N GLY A 187 -0.09 -3.29 8.61
CA GLY A 187 0.95 -3.06 7.62
C GLY A 187 1.23 -1.61 7.23
N ILE A 188 2.41 -1.42 6.64
CA ILE A 188 2.89 -0.12 6.21
C ILE A 188 2.08 0.40 5.01
N GLY A 189 1.46 1.56 5.20
CA GLY A 189 0.77 2.28 4.13
C GLY A 189 1.72 2.86 3.08
N ARG A 190 1.28 2.90 1.83
CA ARG A 190 2.03 3.47 0.70
C ARG A 190 1.25 4.58 0.04
N THR A 191 1.89 5.75 -0.08
CA THR A 191 1.35 6.92 -0.78
C THR A 191 2.00 7.10 -2.15
N VAL A 192 1.20 7.43 -3.15
CA VAL A 192 1.63 7.78 -4.51
C VAL A 192 0.87 9.01 -4.98
N THR A 193 1.54 9.91 -5.68
CA THR A 193 0.89 11.04 -6.38
C THR A 193 0.80 10.69 -7.85
N ILE A 194 -0.41 10.79 -8.41
CA ILE A 194 -0.67 10.56 -9.82
C ILE A 194 -1.18 11.84 -10.47
N GLU A 195 -0.83 12.05 -11.74
CA GLU A 195 -1.21 13.23 -12.52
C GLU A 195 -1.90 12.79 -13.80
N ALA A 196 -3.02 13.44 -14.15
CA ALA A 196 -3.76 13.12 -15.35
C ALA A 196 -3.08 13.71 -16.60
N PRO A 197 -2.61 12.89 -17.56
CA PRO A 197 -1.92 13.39 -18.74
C PRO A 197 -2.87 14.08 -19.75
N LEU A 198 -2.35 14.40 -20.95
CA LEU A 198 -3.20 14.80 -22.06
C LEU A 198 -4.12 13.63 -22.51
N PRO A 199 -5.41 13.89 -22.82
CA PRO A 199 -6.38 12.86 -23.22
C PRO A 199 -6.17 12.40 -24.68
N ILE A 200 -4.97 11.94 -25.01
CA ILE A 200 -4.58 11.46 -26.35
C ILE A 200 -5.07 10.02 -26.58
N LYS A 201 -5.21 9.25 -25.50
CA LYS A 201 -5.69 7.87 -25.49
C LYS A 201 -6.78 7.70 -24.45
N ASN A 202 -7.70 6.78 -24.71
CA ASN A 202 -8.78 6.46 -23.76
C ASN A 202 -8.26 5.80 -22.49
N ILE A 203 -7.16 5.06 -22.56
CA ILE A 203 -6.50 4.43 -21.40
C ILE A 203 -5.07 4.95 -21.33
N VAL A 204 -4.66 5.37 -20.14
CA VAL A 204 -3.36 5.98 -19.87
C VAL A 204 -2.70 5.35 -18.64
N THR A 205 -1.37 5.27 -18.65
CA THR A 205 -0.60 4.93 -17.47
C THR A 205 -0.36 6.21 -16.67
N LEU A 206 -0.65 6.16 -15.37
CA LEU A 206 -0.51 7.26 -14.43
C LEU A 206 0.72 7.10 -13.51
N TYR A 207 1.20 5.87 -13.35
CA TYR A 207 2.39 5.52 -12.56
C TYR A 207 2.95 4.16 -13.01
N GLU A 208 4.28 4.01 -13.01
CA GLU A 208 5.04 2.76 -13.21
C GLU A 208 6.05 2.57 -12.06
#